data_AF-A0A3N5EWV0-F1
#
_entry.id   AF-A0A3N5EWV0-F1
#
_cell.length_a   1.000
_cell.length_b   1.000
_cell.length_c   1.000
_cell.angle_alpha   90.00
_cell.angle_beta   90.00
_cell.angle_gamma   90.00
#
_symmetry.space_group_name_H-M   'P 1'
#
loop_
_entity.id
_entity.type
_entity.pdbx_description
1 polymer ?
#
loop_
_entity_poly.entity_id
_entity_poly.type
_entity_poly.pdbx_seq_one_letter_code
_entity_poly.pdbx_strand_id
1 'polypeptide(L)'
;CDGVIRARCRDPRKGGVFTSERLSEIEPGRIYEYTIEFWRGTANVFARGHRIRVEISSAYFPFYLRNLNTGADNVGLETRSVAARQRIFHTPAYPSHVLLPIMPARR
;
A
#
# COMPACT_ATOMS: atom_id res chain seq x y z
N CYS A 1 -10.86 -4.04 -6.66
CA CYS A 1 -10.23 -4.47 -5.39
C CYS A 1 -9.29 -3.38 -4.92
N ASP A 2 -8.97 -3.39 -3.63
CA ASP A 2 -8.12 -2.41 -2.96
C ASP A 2 -7.27 -3.12 -1.90
N GLY A 3 -6.23 -2.45 -1.43
CA GLY A 3 -5.33 -2.92 -0.40
C GLY A 3 -4.76 -1.74 0.37
N VAL A 4 -4.46 -1.95 1.65
CA VAL A 4 -3.85 -0.93 2.51
C VAL A 4 -2.80 -1.57 3.40
N ILE A 5 -1.73 -0.83 3.66
CA ILE A 5 -0.76 -1.18 4.68
C ILE A 5 -0.44 0.07 5.50
N ARG A 6 -0.32 -0.09 6.81
CA ARG A 6 0.29 0.95 7.66
C ARG A 6 1.80 0.75 7.60
N ALA A 7 2.56 1.80 7.36
CA ALA A 7 4.02 1.70 7.13
C ALA A 7 4.76 0.89 8.22
N ARG A 8 4.31 1.03 9.48
CA ARG A 8 4.88 0.30 10.62
C ARG A 8 4.53 -1.19 10.70
N CYS A 9 3.62 -1.67 9.88
CA CYS A 9 3.20 -3.07 9.82
C CYS A 9 3.85 -3.83 8.66
N ARG A 10 5.00 -3.34 8.15
CA ARG A 10 5.77 -4.02 7.10
C ARG A 10 6.81 -4.98 7.73
N ASP A 11 7.07 -6.13 7.13
CA ASP A 11 8.27 -6.92 7.45
C ASP A 11 9.43 -6.55 6.51
N PRO A 12 10.45 -5.82 7.00
CA PRO A 12 11.58 -5.43 6.15
C PRO A 12 12.41 -6.63 5.65
N ARG A 13 12.25 -7.81 6.25
CA ARG A 13 12.96 -9.04 5.85
C ARG A 13 12.22 -9.82 4.76
N LYS A 14 10.97 -9.46 4.45
CA LYS A 14 10.10 -10.16 3.51
C LYS A 14 9.48 -9.19 2.50
N GLY A 15 10.30 -8.34 1.88
CA GLY A 15 9.84 -7.43 0.82
C GLY A 15 8.75 -6.43 1.26
N GLY A 16 8.70 -6.10 2.56
CA GLY A 16 7.73 -5.15 3.09
C GLY A 16 6.28 -5.63 3.08
N VAL A 17 6.02 -6.94 3.07
CA VAL A 17 4.68 -7.51 3.27
C VAL A 17 4.11 -7.14 4.63
N PHE A 18 2.78 -7.20 4.77
CA PHE A 18 2.13 -7.02 6.06
C PHE A 18 2.59 -8.06 7.09
N THR A 19 2.84 -7.62 8.32
CA THR A 19 3.04 -8.49 9.48
C THR A 19 2.38 -7.90 10.72
N SER A 20 1.78 -8.77 11.53
CA SER A 20 1.26 -8.45 12.87
C SER A 20 2.24 -8.82 13.99
N GLU A 21 3.33 -9.53 13.68
CA GLU A 21 4.25 -10.06 14.69
C GLU A 21 5.08 -8.95 15.35
N ARG A 22 5.47 -7.93 14.58
CA ARG A 22 6.33 -6.85 15.06
C ARG A 22 6.14 -5.59 14.24
N LEU A 23 6.07 -4.46 14.94
CA LEU A 23 6.10 -3.16 14.31
C LEU A 23 7.52 -2.77 13.88
N SER A 24 7.64 -2.08 12.76
CA SER A 24 8.91 -1.67 12.18
C SER A 24 8.89 -0.18 11.86
N GLU A 25 9.80 0.59 12.45
CA GLU A 25 9.88 2.03 12.17
C GLU A 25 10.41 2.33 10.76
N ILE A 26 10.19 3.56 10.31
CA ILE A 26 10.70 4.08 9.05
C ILE A 26 11.43 5.39 9.30
N GLU A 27 12.51 5.61 8.55
CA GLU A 27 13.29 6.84 8.58
C GLU A 27 12.78 7.78 7.47
N PRO A 28 12.50 9.06 7.77
CA PRO A 28 12.15 10.05 6.76
C PRO A 28 13.21 10.13 5.65
N GLY A 29 12.77 10.14 4.40
CA GLY A 29 13.66 10.25 3.23
C GLY A 29 14.31 8.94 2.79
N ARG A 30 14.30 7.89 3.63
CA ARG A 30 14.77 6.56 3.23
C ARG A 30 13.72 5.84 2.37
N ILE A 31 14.19 5.20 1.31
CA ILE A 31 13.33 4.45 0.38
C ILE A 31 13.10 3.06 0.96
N TYR A 32 11.84 2.61 0.95
CA TYR A 32 11.43 1.29 1.41
C TYR A 32 10.53 0.63 0.38
N GLU A 33 10.69 -0.68 0.22
CA GLU A 33 9.76 -1.53 -0.52
C GLU A 33 8.55 -1.85 0.36
N TYR A 34 7.37 -1.89 -0.27
CA TYR A 34 6.12 -2.30 0.35
C TYR A 34 5.39 -3.26 -0.58
N THR A 35 4.99 -4.41 -0.06
CA THR A 35 4.09 -5.33 -0.74
C THR A 35 2.70 -5.15 -0.17
N ILE A 36 1.80 -4.56 -0.96
CA ILE A 36 0.42 -4.27 -0.57
C ILE A 36 -0.47 -5.35 -1.18
N GLU A 37 -1.01 -6.21 -0.33
CA GLU A 37 -1.91 -7.27 -0.76
C GLU A 37 -3.33 -6.73 -0.97
N PHE A 38 -3.92 -7.08 -2.11
CA PHE A 38 -5.34 -6.84 -2.38
C PHE A 38 -6.16 -7.94 -1.70
N TRP A 39 -6.51 -7.72 -0.44
CA TRP A 39 -7.16 -8.73 0.42
C TRP A 39 -8.46 -9.30 -0.16
N ARG A 40 -9.13 -8.54 -1.02
CA ARG A 40 -10.33 -8.96 -1.75
C ARG A 40 -9.96 -9.26 -3.19
N GLY A 41 -10.07 -10.51 -3.59
CA GLY A 41 -9.95 -10.91 -4.99
C GLY A 41 -11.00 -10.23 -5.88
N THR A 42 -10.68 -10.07 -7.16
CA THR A 42 -11.62 -9.59 -8.16
C THR A 42 -11.48 -10.43 -9.42
N ALA A 43 -12.58 -10.62 -10.15
CA ALA A 43 -12.59 -11.22 -11.47
C ALA A 43 -13.29 -10.25 -12.41
N ASN A 44 -12.57 -9.75 -13.40
CA ASN A 44 -13.11 -8.80 -14.36
C ASN A 44 -12.50 -9.02 -15.74
N VAL A 45 -13.34 -8.99 -16.78
CA VAL A 45 -12.88 -8.98 -18.17
C VAL A 45 -12.74 -7.54 -18.63
N PHE A 46 -11.53 -7.13 -18.98
CA PHE A 46 -11.29 -5.82 -19.58
C PHE A 46 -11.43 -5.96 -21.10
N ALA A 47 -12.57 -5.50 -21.63
CA ALA A 47 -12.87 -5.56 -23.06
C ALA A 47 -11.97 -4.62 -23.87
N ARG A 48 -11.98 -4.78 -25.20
CA ARG A 48 -11.27 -3.89 -26.12
C ARG A 48 -11.67 -2.43 -25.85
N GLY A 49 -10.67 -1.56 -25.71
CA GLY A 49 -10.87 -0.14 -25.42
C GLY A 49 -10.93 0.21 -23.92
N HIS A 50 -11.12 -0.77 -23.03
CA HIS A 50 -11.00 -0.55 -21.59
C HIS A 50 -9.55 -0.31 -21.19
N ARG A 51 -9.36 0.33 -20.03
CA ARG A 51 -8.05 0.55 -19.43
C ARG A 51 -8.06 0.09 -17.98
N ILE A 52 -6.94 -0.45 -17.53
CA ILE A 52 -6.69 -0.70 -16.12
C ILE A 52 -6.08 0.57 -15.54
N ARG A 53 -6.70 1.10 -14.49
CA ARG A 53 -6.19 2.23 -13.71
C ARG A 53 -5.84 1.75 -12.32
N VAL A 54 -4.68 2.18 -11.84
CA VAL A 54 -4.23 1.98 -10.46
C VAL A 54 -4.22 3.35 -9.78
N GLU A 55 -4.88 3.44 -8.63
CA GLU A 55 -4.88 4.63 -7.80
C GLU A 55 -4.08 4.36 -6.53
N ILE A 56 -3.11 5.22 -6.24
CA ILE A 56 -2.28 5.13 -5.05
C ILE A 56 -2.52 6.39 -4.23
N SER A 57 -2.92 6.19 -2.99
CA SER A 57 -3.16 7.24 -2.00
C SER A 57 -2.62 6.79 -0.65
N SER A 58 -2.45 7.72 0.28
CA SER A 58 -2.06 7.44 1.66
C SER A 58 -3.20 7.55 2.67
N ALA A 59 -4.42 7.73 2.18
CA ALA A 59 -5.63 7.74 2.98
C ALA A 59 -6.79 7.09 2.21
N TYR A 60 -7.60 6.34 2.94
CA TYR A 60 -8.85 5.78 2.44
C TYR A 60 -9.92 5.84 3.53
N PHE A 61 -10.21 7.06 3.96
CA PHE A 61 -11.25 7.35 4.94
C PHE A 61 -12.63 7.31 4.28
N PRO A 62 -13.70 6.81 4.94
CA PRO A 62 -13.76 6.33 6.32
C PRO A 62 -13.46 4.83 6.51
N PHE A 63 -13.15 4.09 5.44
CA PHE A 63 -12.89 2.64 5.50
C PHE A 63 -11.72 2.28 6.42
N TYR A 64 -10.67 3.09 6.43
CA TYR A 64 -9.53 2.94 7.33
C TYR A 64 -9.27 4.20 8.14
N LEU A 65 -8.95 4.02 9.42
CA LEU A 65 -8.52 5.12 10.27
C LEU A 65 -7.26 5.76 9.70
N ARG A 66 -7.34 7.08 9.52
CA ARG A 66 -6.24 7.94 9.08
C ARG A 66 -4.97 7.70 9.89
N ASN A 67 -3.82 7.61 9.21
CA ASN A 67 -2.52 7.63 9.88
C ASN A 67 -2.19 9.08 10.28
N LEU A 68 -1.80 9.30 11.53
CA LEU A 68 -1.47 10.63 12.05
C LEU A 68 -0.06 11.08 11.65
N ASN A 69 0.75 10.16 11.14
CA ASN A 69 2.13 10.36 10.68
C ASN A 69 3.10 10.83 11.78
N THR A 70 2.75 10.65 13.04
CA THR A 70 3.56 11.02 14.22
C THR A 70 4.33 9.85 14.81
N GLY A 71 4.03 8.62 14.41
CA GLY A 71 4.53 7.39 15.05
C GLY A 71 3.72 6.94 16.27
N ALA A 72 2.77 7.74 16.74
CA ALA A 72 1.96 7.44 17.92
C ALA A 72 1.13 6.16 17.77
N ASP A 73 0.97 5.43 18.88
CA ASP A 73 0.31 4.13 18.90
C ASP A 73 -1.22 4.21 18.92
N ASN A 74 -1.78 5.17 19.65
CA ASN A 74 -3.22 5.23 19.89
C ASN A 74 -3.93 6.26 19.01
N VAL A 75 -4.12 5.93 17.74
CA VAL A 75 -4.76 6.80 16.74
C VAL A 75 -6.15 7.32 17.16
N GLY A 76 -6.86 6.63 18.05
CA GLY A 76 -8.20 7.03 18.51
C GLY A 76 -8.20 8.11 19.60
N LEU A 77 -7.11 8.26 20.37
CA LEU A 77 -6.99 9.26 21.44
C LEU A 77 -6.09 10.43 21.07
N GLU A 78 -5.23 10.24 20.07
CA GLU A 78 -4.27 11.24 19.64
C GLU A 78 -4.94 12.41 18.93
N THR A 79 -4.63 13.63 19.38
CA THR A 79 -5.15 14.88 18.80
C THR A 79 -4.17 15.54 17.84
N ARG A 80 -2.91 15.10 17.85
CA ARG A 80 -1.84 15.66 17.01
C ARG A 80 -1.67 14.83 15.75
N SER A 81 -1.56 15.52 14.63
CA SER A 81 -1.17 14.91 13.35
C SER A 81 -0.22 15.82 12.60
N VAL A 82 0.59 15.22 11.73
CA VAL A 82 1.51 15.96 10.87
C VAL A 82 1.24 15.60 9.42
N ALA A 83 1.33 16.59 8.52
CA ALA A 83 1.24 16.35 7.09
C ALA A 83 2.48 15.57 6.64
N ALA A 84 2.28 14.47 5.91
CA ALA A 84 3.38 13.71 5.33
C ALA A 84 3.46 13.98 3.83
N ARG A 85 4.66 14.31 3.34
CA ARG A 85 4.96 14.33 1.90
C ARG A 85 5.50 12.96 1.50
N GLN A 86 4.67 12.18 0.82
CA GLN A 86 5.04 10.84 0.36
C GLN A 86 5.43 10.87 -1.12
N ARG A 87 6.36 9.99 -1.49
CA ARG A 87 6.84 9.84 -2.86
C ARG A 87 6.81 8.37 -3.23
N ILE A 88 6.22 8.06 -4.37
CA ILE A 88 6.30 6.74 -4.98
C ILE A 88 7.44 6.79 -6.00
N PHE A 89 8.42 5.91 -5.85
CA PHE A 89 9.50 5.76 -6.82
C PHE A 89 9.10 4.71 -7.84
N HIS A 90 9.10 5.07 -9.12
CA HIS A 90 8.83 4.16 -10.23
C HIS A 90 9.87 4.40 -11.31
N THR A 91 10.99 3.70 -11.19
CA THR A 91 12.18 3.84 -12.05
C THR A 91 12.77 2.47 -12.32
N PRO A 92 13.71 2.29 -13.25
CA PRO A 92 14.37 0.99 -13.45
C PRO A 92 15.07 0.44 -12.19
N ALA A 93 15.62 1.32 -11.33
CA ALA A 93 16.22 0.93 -10.06
C ALA A 93 15.18 0.64 -8.95
N TYR A 94 13.98 1.20 -9.08
CA TYR A 94 12.85 1.03 -8.14
C TYR A 94 11.58 0.67 -8.94
N PRO A 95 11.46 -0.58 -9.42
CA PRO A 95 10.42 -0.96 -10.38
C PRO A 95 9.10 -1.30 -9.67
N SER A 96 8.49 -0.32 -9.01
CA SER A 96 7.15 -0.49 -8.41
C SER A 96 6.15 -0.95 -9.47
N HIS A 97 5.34 -1.95 -9.16
CA HIS A 97 4.44 -2.57 -10.13
C HIS A 97 3.19 -3.12 -9.45
N VAL A 98 2.20 -3.52 -10.25
CA VAL A 98 1.03 -4.29 -9.79
C VAL A 98 1.08 -5.66 -10.45
N LEU A 99 0.95 -6.70 -9.65
CA LEU A 99 0.84 -8.08 -10.12
C LEU A 99 -0.62 -8.40 -10.39
N LEU A 100 -0.96 -8.71 -11.64
CA LEU A 100 -2.31 -9.08 -12.07
C LEU A 100 -2.35 -10.58 -12.42
N PRO A 101 -3.25 -11.38 -11.81
CA PRO A 101 -3.41 -12.78 -12.16
C PRO A 101 -4.19 -12.89 -13.49
N ILE A 102 -3.47 -12.83 -14.61
CA ILE A 102 -4.08 -12.92 -15.94
C ILE A 102 -4.55 -14.36 -16.18
N MET A 103 -5.85 -14.53 -16.32
CA MET A 103 -6.44 -15.80 -16.74
C MET A 103 -6.45 -15.87 -18.27
N PRO A 104 -5.77 -16.86 -18.89
CA PRO A 104 -5.83 -17.02 -20.33
C PRO A 104 -7.24 -17.41 -20.77
N ALA A 105 -7.70 -16.89 -21.90
CA ALA A 105 -8.93 -17.34 -22.51
C ALA A 105 -8.79 -18.84 -22.85
N ARG A 106 -9.82 -19.63 -22.53
CA ARG A 106 -9.93 -20.98 -23.10
C ARG A 106 -10.06 -20.81 -24.62
N ARG A 107 -9.17 -21.47 -25.36
CA ARG A 107 -9.28 -21.59 -26.82
C ARG A 107 -10.48 -22.44 -27.17
#